data_AF-A0A1L8DRD9-F1
#
_entry.id   AF-A0A1L8DRD9-F1
#
_cell.length_a   1.000
_cell.length_b   1.000
_cell.length_c   1.000
_cell.angle_alpha   90.00
_cell.angle_beta   90.00
_cell.angle_gamma   90.00
#
_symmetry.space_group_name_H-M   'P 1'
#
loop_
_entity.id
_entity.type
_entity.pdbx_description
1 polymer ?
#
loop_
_entity_poly.entity_id
_entity_poly.type
_entity_poly.pdbx_seq_one_letter_code
_entity_poly.pdbx_strand_id
1 'polypeptide(L)'
;KLIENVKNTLMLEGRKSSGNIKNVLKDLYLLKKPLVKRLTRLNDIIPFENELPLQQLAEKNECSMFMFGSSSKKRPDNLILGRMYENELLDMVELGLVKYRGLGEFKTEKISSNVKPCLVFNGPKWTQSDELKRLKCLLIDSFHRETVDSIRLQGMEHVLSFTITDDLTLLMRSYSIQLKKSGQKTPRIELTEMGPSCDFVIRRTKIASEDLYKLSRKRPKTLKPVKKKNLSTDVFGNKHGQVHVGKQNINKIQTRKVKALKKTPEEKKAKKKAQAAAANGNDSDE
;
A
#
# COMPACT_ATOMS: atom_id res chain seq x y z
N LYS A 1 -9.91 -17.73 -2.81
CA LYS A 1 -10.43 -17.52 -1.42
C LYS A 1 -10.84 -16.06 -1.27
N LEU A 2 -11.78 -15.72 -0.38
CA LEU A 2 -12.20 -14.32 -0.19
C LEU A 2 -11.10 -13.49 0.47
N ILE A 3 -10.51 -14.01 1.55
CA ILE A 3 -9.29 -13.50 2.17
C ILE A 3 -8.15 -14.39 1.66
N GLU A 4 -7.14 -13.76 1.09
CA GLU A 4 -5.99 -14.45 0.52
C GLU A 4 -5.03 -14.93 1.61
N ASN A 5 -4.36 -16.05 1.34
CA ASN A 5 -3.25 -16.50 2.16
C ASN A 5 -2.01 -15.62 1.89
N VAL A 6 -1.02 -15.71 2.78
CA VAL A 6 0.27 -15.04 2.56
C VAL A 6 0.95 -15.60 1.30
N LYS A 7 1.55 -14.70 0.52
CA LYS A 7 2.21 -15.02 -0.75
C LYS A 7 3.50 -15.82 -0.51
N ASN A 8 3.53 -17.07 -0.96
CA ASN A 8 4.74 -17.89 -0.95
C ASN A 8 5.66 -17.54 -2.12
N THR A 9 6.97 -17.62 -1.88
CA THR A 9 8.00 -17.31 -2.89
C THR A 9 8.79 -18.54 -3.28
N LEU A 10 8.90 -18.80 -4.58
CA LEU A 10 9.77 -19.82 -5.14
C LEU A 10 11.16 -19.24 -5.42
N MET A 11 12.21 -19.84 -4.87
CA MET A 11 13.61 -19.47 -5.15
C MET A 11 14.26 -20.51 -6.05
N LEU A 12 14.84 -20.04 -7.14
CA LEU A 12 15.42 -20.85 -8.19
C LEU A 12 16.78 -20.32 -8.62
N GLU A 13 17.62 -21.25 -9.08
CA GLU A 13 18.89 -20.94 -9.73
C GLU A 13 18.86 -21.43 -11.18
N GLY A 14 19.34 -20.58 -12.08
CA GLY A 14 19.55 -20.93 -13.48
C GLY A 14 20.77 -21.84 -13.67
N ARG A 15 21.01 -22.27 -14.92
CA ARG A 15 22.15 -23.13 -15.29
C ARG A 15 23.50 -22.60 -14.79
N LYS A 16 23.70 -21.28 -14.84
CA LYS A 16 24.90 -20.60 -14.34
C LYS A 16 24.48 -19.51 -13.36
N SER A 17 25.11 -19.48 -12.19
CA SER A 17 24.89 -18.48 -11.15
C SER A 17 26.21 -18.21 -10.42
N SER A 18 26.50 -16.95 -10.15
CA SER A 18 27.74 -16.53 -9.49
C SER A 18 27.69 -16.76 -7.98
N GLY A 19 28.86 -16.74 -7.33
CA GLY A 19 28.96 -16.83 -5.87
C GLY A 19 28.15 -15.73 -5.17
N ASN A 20 28.24 -14.49 -5.68
CA ASN A 20 27.49 -13.35 -5.15
C ASN A 20 25.98 -13.57 -5.19
N ILE A 21 25.43 -14.00 -6.34
CA ILE A 21 23.99 -14.25 -6.46
C ILE A 21 23.54 -15.42 -5.60
N LYS A 22 24.34 -16.49 -5.50
CA LYS A 22 24.06 -17.61 -4.60
C LYS A 22 24.00 -17.16 -3.14
N ASN A 23 24.88 -16.24 -2.74
CA ASN A 23 24.91 -15.69 -1.39
C ASN A 23 23.74 -14.73 -1.14
N VAL A 24 23.40 -13.85 -2.10
CA VAL A 24 22.19 -13.01 -2.02
C VAL A 24 20.93 -13.87 -1.88
N LEU A 25 20.78 -14.93 -2.68
CA LEU A 25 19.62 -15.83 -2.57
C LEU A 25 19.58 -16.56 -1.21
N LYS A 26 20.74 -16.94 -0.65
CA LYS A 26 20.81 -17.51 0.71
C LYS A 26 20.37 -16.49 1.77
N ASP A 27 20.83 -15.26 1.70
CA ASP A 27 20.49 -14.22 2.67
C ASP A 27 18.99 -13.83 2.56
N LEU A 28 18.48 -13.67 1.34
CA LEU A 28 17.05 -13.45 1.09
C LEU A 28 16.20 -14.64 1.55
N TYR A 29 16.70 -15.88 1.42
CA TYR A 29 16.01 -17.07 1.94
C TYR A 29 15.85 -17.01 3.46
N LEU A 30 16.91 -16.62 4.19
CA LEU A 30 16.86 -16.45 5.64
C LEU A 30 15.85 -15.37 6.04
N LEU A 31 15.86 -14.23 5.34
CA LEU A 31 14.91 -13.14 5.60
C LEU A 31 13.45 -13.50 5.27
N LYS A 32 13.20 -14.46 4.38
CA LYS A 32 11.84 -14.84 3.95
C LYS A 32 11.30 -16.12 4.58
N LYS A 33 12.12 -16.90 5.29
CA LYS A 33 11.66 -18.10 6.01
C LYS A 33 10.51 -17.75 6.97
N PRO A 34 9.40 -18.52 7.01
CA PRO A 34 9.13 -19.78 6.30
C PRO A 34 8.41 -19.65 4.94
N LEU A 35 8.11 -18.44 4.46
CA LEU A 35 7.27 -18.15 3.29
C LEU A 35 8.01 -18.32 1.94
N VAL A 36 8.98 -19.22 1.91
CA VAL A 36 9.88 -19.40 0.78
C VAL A 36 10.19 -20.87 0.59
N LYS A 37 10.07 -21.34 -0.66
CA LYS A 37 10.47 -22.68 -1.10
C LYS A 37 11.67 -22.53 -2.02
N ARG A 38 12.79 -23.16 -1.70
CA ARG A 38 14.00 -23.12 -2.54
C ARG A 38 14.20 -24.46 -3.24
N LEU A 39 14.34 -24.44 -4.56
CA LEU A 39 14.78 -25.62 -5.31
C LEU A 39 16.30 -25.59 -5.44
N THR A 40 16.94 -26.70 -5.13
CA THR A 40 18.40 -26.86 -5.20
C THR A 40 18.88 -27.26 -6.59
N ARG A 41 18.02 -27.93 -7.38
CA ARG A 41 18.34 -28.33 -8.74
C ARG A 41 18.47 -27.08 -9.62
N LEU A 42 19.54 -27.04 -10.42
CA LEU A 42 19.72 -26.02 -11.44
C LEU A 42 18.65 -26.17 -12.53
N ASN A 43 18.10 -25.05 -12.99
CA ASN A 43 17.02 -25.04 -13.98
C ASN A 43 17.51 -24.36 -15.25
N ASP A 44 17.24 -24.98 -16.39
CA ASP A 44 17.54 -24.41 -17.69
C ASP A 44 16.38 -23.54 -18.16
N ILE A 45 16.20 -22.41 -17.49
CA ILE A 45 15.10 -21.48 -17.73
C ILE A 45 15.71 -20.12 -18.03
N ILE A 46 15.19 -19.46 -19.07
CA ILE A 46 15.51 -18.09 -19.40
C ILE A 46 14.21 -17.29 -19.32
N PRO A 47 13.88 -16.71 -18.14
CA PRO A 47 12.52 -16.20 -17.87
C PRO A 47 12.00 -15.14 -18.85
N PHE A 48 12.90 -14.37 -19.49
CA PHE A 48 12.53 -13.35 -20.47
C PHE A 48 12.31 -13.88 -21.89
N GLU A 49 12.76 -15.09 -22.20
CA GLU A 49 12.55 -15.73 -23.50
C GLU A 49 11.39 -16.72 -23.43
N ASN A 50 11.28 -17.47 -22.32
CA ASN A 50 10.17 -18.39 -22.07
C ASN A 50 9.84 -18.46 -20.58
N GLU A 51 8.71 -17.87 -20.19
CA GLU A 51 8.18 -17.89 -18.83
C GLU A 51 7.44 -19.20 -18.44
N LEU A 52 7.02 -20.03 -19.40
CA LEU A 52 6.13 -21.16 -19.14
C LEU A 52 6.71 -22.20 -18.15
N PRO A 53 8.00 -22.62 -18.24
CA PRO A 53 8.56 -23.54 -17.26
C PRO A 53 8.58 -22.97 -15.84
N LEU A 54 8.75 -21.65 -15.72
CA LEU A 54 8.75 -20.96 -14.44
C LEU A 54 7.36 -20.91 -13.83
N GLN A 55 6.33 -20.64 -14.64
CA GLN A 55 4.92 -20.71 -14.26
C GLN A 55 4.53 -22.10 -13.75
N GLN A 56 4.85 -23.15 -14.52
CA GLN A 56 4.56 -24.53 -14.13
C GLN A 56 5.25 -24.93 -12.82
N LEU A 57 6.51 -24.51 -12.61
CA LEU A 57 7.21 -24.77 -11.35
C LEU A 57 6.59 -24.02 -10.18
N ALA A 58 6.18 -22.77 -10.37
CA ALA A 58 5.56 -21.98 -9.32
C ALA A 58 4.16 -22.50 -8.96
N GLU A 59 3.36 -22.89 -9.96
CA GLU A 59 2.06 -23.56 -9.78
C GLU A 59 2.22 -24.86 -8.99
N LYS A 60 3.13 -25.74 -9.42
CA LYS A 60 3.43 -27.01 -8.73
C LYS A 60 3.88 -26.82 -7.28
N ASN A 61 4.53 -25.70 -6.97
CA ASN A 61 4.99 -25.37 -5.63
C ASN A 61 4.04 -24.44 -4.86
N GLU A 62 2.87 -24.11 -5.42
CA GLU A 62 1.89 -23.19 -4.85
C GLU A 62 2.51 -21.84 -4.42
N CYS A 63 3.35 -21.27 -5.29
CA CYS A 63 4.05 -20.01 -5.07
C CYS A 63 3.53 -18.94 -6.02
N SER A 64 3.05 -17.83 -5.48
CA SER A 64 2.56 -16.68 -6.27
C SER A 64 3.69 -15.69 -6.62
N MET A 65 4.87 -15.87 -6.04
CA MET A 65 6.05 -15.04 -6.25
C MET A 65 7.24 -15.92 -6.60
N PHE A 66 8.22 -15.38 -7.32
CA PHE A 66 9.48 -16.07 -7.56
C PHE A 66 10.68 -15.13 -7.49
N MET A 67 11.84 -15.72 -7.18
CA MET A 67 13.15 -15.11 -7.28
C MET A 67 14.07 -16.06 -8.05
N PHE A 68 14.65 -15.60 -9.15
CA PHE A 68 15.48 -16.42 -10.03
C PHE A 68 16.87 -15.80 -10.16
N GLY A 69 17.89 -16.53 -9.70
CA GLY A 69 19.29 -16.12 -9.80
C GLY A 69 19.97 -16.70 -11.04
N SER A 70 20.71 -15.86 -11.76
CA SER A 70 21.48 -16.28 -12.94
C SER A 70 22.72 -15.40 -13.13
N SER A 71 23.67 -15.85 -13.95
CA SER A 71 24.82 -15.03 -14.34
C SER A 71 25.28 -15.40 -15.76
N SER A 72 25.57 -14.38 -16.56
CA SER A 72 26.05 -14.51 -17.94
C SER A 72 27.03 -13.38 -18.29
N LYS A 73 27.78 -13.49 -19.39
CA LYS A 73 28.68 -12.41 -19.82
C LYS A 73 27.95 -11.08 -20.07
N LYS A 74 26.78 -11.13 -20.71
CA LYS A 74 25.96 -9.94 -21.00
C LYS A 74 25.26 -9.40 -19.75
N ARG A 75 24.91 -10.28 -18.81
CA ARG A 75 24.17 -9.95 -17.58
C ARG A 75 24.83 -10.69 -16.42
N PRO A 76 25.96 -10.18 -15.91
CA PRO A 76 26.57 -10.74 -14.71
C PRO A 76 25.67 -10.44 -13.50
N ASP A 77 25.78 -11.30 -12.49
CA ASP A 77 25.12 -11.21 -11.19
C ASP A 77 23.66 -10.74 -11.28
N ASN A 78 22.81 -11.59 -11.87
CA ASN A 78 21.46 -11.24 -12.25
C ASN A 78 20.42 -11.89 -11.32
N LEU A 79 19.59 -11.06 -10.68
CA LEU A 79 18.46 -11.48 -9.87
C LEU A 79 17.16 -11.03 -10.54
N ILE A 80 16.27 -11.97 -10.85
CA ILE A 80 14.94 -11.66 -11.39
C ILE A 80 13.93 -11.84 -10.27
N LEU A 81 13.12 -10.82 -10.03
CA LEU A 81 11.96 -10.87 -9.14
C LEU A 81 10.70 -10.87 -9.99
N GLY A 82 9.73 -11.70 -9.65
CA GLY A 82 8.45 -11.65 -10.34
C GLY A 82 7.30 -12.21 -9.52
N ARG A 83 6.09 -11.93 -10.01
CA ARG A 83 4.84 -12.30 -9.37
C ARG A 83 3.86 -12.85 -10.40
N MET A 84 3.01 -13.75 -9.92
CA MET A 84 2.01 -14.42 -10.72
C MET A 84 0.61 -13.99 -10.31
N TYR A 85 -0.30 -14.06 -11.26
CA TYR A 85 -1.74 -13.88 -11.06
C TYR A 85 -2.44 -15.01 -11.80
N GLU A 86 -3.26 -15.79 -11.09
CA GLU A 86 -3.94 -16.98 -11.65
C GLU A 86 -2.96 -17.95 -12.37
N ASN A 87 -1.80 -18.21 -11.74
CA ASN A 87 -0.72 -19.06 -12.27
C ASN A 87 -0.03 -18.55 -13.55
N GLU A 88 -0.43 -17.39 -14.07
CA GLU A 88 0.23 -16.70 -15.17
C GLU A 88 1.15 -15.58 -14.68
N LEU A 89 2.10 -15.19 -15.52
CA LEU A 89 3.07 -14.14 -15.19
C LEU A 89 2.37 -12.78 -15.22
N LEU A 90 2.37 -12.07 -14.09
CA LEU A 90 1.84 -10.71 -14.03
C LEU A 90 2.95 -9.70 -14.32
N ASP A 91 3.96 -9.63 -13.46
CA ASP A 91 5.09 -8.71 -13.63
C ASP A 91 6.40 -9.41 -13.27
N MET A 92 7.48 -9.10 -13.98
CA MET A 92 8.84 -9.43 -13.55
C MET A 92 9.85 -8.33 -13.87
N VAL A 93 10.85 -8.20 -13.02
CA VAL A 93 11.91 -7.20 -13.11
C VAL A 93 13.26 -7.88 -12.91
N GLU A 94 14.17 -7.54 -13.80
CA GLU A 94 15.57 -7.96 -13.76
C GLU A 94 16.42 -6.93 -13.02
N LEU A 95 17.11 -7.38 -11.98
CA LEU A 95 17.97 -6.58 -11.12
C LEU A 95 19.41 -7.10 -11.23
N GLY A 96 20.29 -6.27 -11.80
CA GLY A 96 21.72 -6.55 -11.87
C GLY A 96 22.41 -6.14 -10.58
N LEU A 97 22.94 -7.08 -9.82
CA LEU A 97 23.71 -6.80 -8.61
C LEU A 97 25.07 -6.20 -9.00
N VAL A 98 25.35 -5.01 -8.46
CA VAL A 98 26.60 -4.29 -8.64
C VAL A 98 27.50 -4.45 -7.43
N LYS A 99 26.92 -4.27 -6.23
CA LYS A 99 27.64 -4.37 -4.97
C LYS A 99 26.85 -5.23 -4.00
N TYR A 100 27.56 -6.10 -3.29
CA TYR A 100 26.99 -6.99 -2.30
C TYR A 100 27.87 -7.04 -1.07
N ARG A 101 27.23 -6.96 0.09
CA ARG A 101 27.81 -7.29 1.39
C ARG A 101 26.81 -8.18 2.12
N GLY A 102 27.22 -9.42 2.40
CA GLY A 102 26.33 -10.43 2.98
C GLY A 102 26.08 -10.25 4.47
N LEU A 103 25.06 -10.93 4.98
CA LEU A 103 24.72 -10.99 6.42
C LEU A 103 25.93 -11.37 7.29
N GLY A 104 26.76 -12.31 6.82
CA GLY A 104 27.93 -12.81 7.54
C GLY A 104 29.08 -11.81 7.67
N GLU A 105 29.14 -10.78 6.82
CA GLU A 105 30.20 -9.76 6.89
C GLU A 105 29.92 -8.71 7.98
N PHE A 106 28.66 -8.54 8.37
CA PHE A 106 28.27 -7.62 9.44
C PHE A 106 28.38 -8.31 10.80
N LYS A 107 29.36 -7.89 11.61
CA LYS A 107 29.55 -8.33 13.00
C LYS A 107 28.59 -7.61 13.95
N THR A 108 27.29 -7.77 13.72
CA THR A 108 26.21 -7.12 14.45
C THR A 108 25.16 -8.13 14.88
N GLU A 109 24.43 -7.82 15.95
CA GLU A 109 23.30 -8.65 16.40
C GLU A 109 22.29 -8.81 15.27
N LYS A 110 21.88 -10.06 15.06
CA LYS A 110 20.90 -10.42 14.02
C LYS A 110 19.50 -10.43 14.62
N ILE A 111 18.53 -10.23 13.74
CA ILE A 111 17.10 -10.27 14.08
C ILE A 111 16.64 -11.70 14.36
N SER A 112 15.54 -11.80 15.10
CA SER A 112 14.82 -13.04 15.29
C SER A 112 14.32 -13.59 13.94
N SER A 113 14.19 -14.92 13.87
CA SER A 113 13.55 -15.55 12.72
C SER A 113 12.07 -15.16 12.66
N ASN A 114 11.51 -15.12 11.44
CA ASN A 114 10.10 -14.85 11.20
C ASN A 114 9.60 -13.43 11.57
N VAL A 115 10.50 -12.44 11.67
CA VAL A 115 10.12 -11.05 11.94
C VAL A 115 9.46 -10.39 10.72
N LYS A 116 8.39 -9.63 10.96
CA LYS A 116 7.74 -8.78 9.96
C LYS A 116 8.57 -7.50 9.76
N PRO A 117 9.19 -7.30 8.58
CA PRO A 117 10.00 -6.11 8.35
C PRO A 117 9.15 -4.85 8.20
N CYS A 118 9.67 -3.73 8.70
CA CYS A 118 9.23 -2.41 8.31
C CYS A 118 9.84 -2.06 6.95
N LEU A 119 9.01 -1.70 5.97
CA LEU A 119 9.48 -1.36 4.63
C LEU A 119 9.52 0.17 4.48
N VAL A 120 10.69 0.70 4.18
CA VAL A 120 10.90 2.14 3.98
C VAL A 120 11.33 2.38 2.54
N PHE A 121 10.64 3.27 1.85
CA PHE A 121 10.94 3.67 0.47
C PHE A 121 11.34 5.14 0.47
N ASN A 122 12.62 5.42 0.27
CA ASN A 122 13.17 6.77 0.37
C ASN A 122 13.17 7.47 -1.00
N GLY A 123 12.85 8.76 -0.97
CA GLY A 123 12.93 9.66 -2.13
C GLY A 123 11.65 9.71 -2.98
N PRO A 124 11.44 10.82 -3.72
CA PRO A 124 10.24 11.03 -4.54
C PRO A 124 10.21 10.18 -5.82
N LYS A 125 11.34 9.58 -6.21
CA LYS A 125 11.47 8.82 -7.48
C LYS A 125 10.51 7.66 -7.61
N TRP A 126 10.15 7.04 -6.49
CA TRP A 126 9.19 5.93 -6.45
C TRP A 126 7.81 6.27 -7.04
N THR A 127 7.46 7.56 -7.14
CA THR A 127 6.19 8.02 -7.70
C THR A 127 6.34 8.71 -9.07
N GLN A 128 7.57 8.87 -9.58
CA GLN A 128 7.82 9.61 -10.82
C GLN A 128 7.45 8.80 -12.06
N SER A 129 7.87 7.53 -12.15
CA SER A 129 7.54 6.66 -13.29
C SER A 129 6.64 5.50 -12.87
N ASP A 130 5.81 5.02 -13.80
CA ASP A 130 4.93 3.89 -13.53
C ASP A 130 5.71 2.59 -13.33
N GLU A 131 6.85 2.42 -14.02
CA GLU A 131 7.76 1.29 -13.79
C GLU A 131 8.26 1.24 -12.35
N LEU A 132 8.68 2.38 -11.78
CA LEU A 132 9.14 2.45 -10.40
C LEU A 132 7.99 2.26 -9.40
N LYS A 133 6.78 2.71 -9.72
CA LYS A 133 5.58 2.40 -8.93
C LYS A 133 5.30 0.89 -8.94
N ARG A 134 5.41 0.23 -10.09
CA ARG A 134 5.26 -1.23 -10.21
C ARG A 134 6.34 -1.98 -9.45
N LEU A 135 7.60 -1.55 -9.56
CA LEU A 135 8.72 -2.12 -8.81
C LEU A 135 8.52 -1.96 -7.29
N LYS A 136 8.07 -0.79 -6.82
CA LYS A 136 7.70 -0.57 -5.42
C LYS A 136 6.63 -1.56 -4.97
N CYS A 137 5.56 -1.73 -5.75
CA CYS A 137 4.53 -2.72 -5.45
C CYS A 137 5.09 -4.16 -5.40
N LEU A 138 5.96 -4.52 -6.34
CA LEU A 138 6.60 -5.84 -6.38
C LEU A 138 7.50 -6.08 -5.15
N LEU A 139 8.26 -5.07 -4.72
CA LEU A 139 9.10 -5.15 -3.51
C LEU A 139 8.25 -5.24 -2.24
N ILE A 140 7.15 -4.48 -2.16
CA ILE A 140 6.18 -4.60 -1.06
C ILE A 140 5.63 -6.02 -1.02
N ASP A 141 5.11 -6.55 -2.12
CA ASP A 141 4.60 -7.93 -2.19
C ASP A 141 5.68 -8.97 -1.86
N SER A 142 6.94 -8.69 -2.19
CA SER A 142 8.06 -9.60 -1.93
C SER A 142 8.45 -9.66 -0.47
N PHE A 143 8.40 -8.55 0.29
CA PHE A 143 8.88 -8.52 1.67
C PHE A 143 7.77 -8.36 2.71
N HIS A 144 6.54 -8.09 2.26
CA HIS A 144 5.36 -8.18 3.09
C HIS A 144 5.08 -9.64 3.45
N ARG A 145 4.91 -9.91 4.75
CA ARG A 145 4.50 -11.21 5.27
C ARG A 145 2.97 -11.27 5.39
N GLU A 146 2.46 -11.35 6.60
CA GLU A 146 1.03 -11.42 6.92
C GLU A 146 0.42 -10.04 7.22
N THR A 147 -0.87 -9.88 6.92
CA THR A 147 -1.66 -8.74 7.38
C THR A 147 -2.09 -8.99 8.82
N VAL A 148 -1.70 -8.09 9.72
CA VAL A 148 -1.99 -8.17 11.16
C VAL A 148 -2.62 -6.86 11.62
N ASP A 149 -3.57 -6.95 12.55
CA ASP A 149 -4.26 -5.78 13.11
C ASP A 149 -3.42 -5.06 14.18
N SER A 150 -2.53 -5.81 14.85
CA SER A 150 -1.65 -5.27 15.89
C SER A 150 -0.29 -5.96 15.88
N ILE A 151 0.75 -5.22 16.27
CA ILE A 151 2.13 -5.68 16.36
C ILE A 151 2.68 -5.30 17.74
N ARG A 152 3.41 -6.22 18.38
CA ARG A 152 4.11 -5.94 19.64
C ARG A 152 5.33 -5.08 19.36
N LEU A 153 5.64 -4.12 20.24
CA LEU A 153 6.79 -3.23 20.10
C LEU A 153 8.11 -4.02 19.97
N GLN A 154 8.29 -5.06 20.78
CA GLN A 154 9.47 -5.93 20.72
C GLN A 154 9.58 -6.72 19.42
N GLY A 155 8.48 -6.90 18.67
CA GLY A 155 8.48 -7.55 17.36
C GLY A 155 8.95 -6.63 16.23
N MET A 156 9.19 -5.35 16.50
CA MET A 156 9.72 -4.38 15.53
C MET A 156 11.25 -4.38 15.58
N GLU A 157 11.86 -5.42 15.02
CA GLU A 157 13.32 -5.59 15.05
C GLU A 157 13.99 -5.24 13.71
N HIS A 158 13.25 -5.24 12.59
CA HIS A 158 13.84 -5.22 11.25
C HIS A 158 13.28 -4.11 10.36
N VAL A 159 14.18 -3.37 9.69
CA VAL A 159 13.84 -2.40 8.64
C VAL A 159 14.54 -2.79 7.34
N LEU A 160 13.76 -2.90 6.26
CA LEU A 160 14.27 -2.91 4.90
C LEU A 160 14.06 -1.54 4.27
N SER A 161 15.17 -0.91 3.92
CA SER A 161 15.22 0.42 3.32
C SER A 161 15.55 0.29 1.84
N PHE A 162 14.74 0.91 1.00
CA PHE A 162 14.90 0.96 -0.45
C PHE A 162 15.04 2.40 -0.90
N THR A 163 16.15 2.72 -1.55
CA THR A 163 16.44 4.06 -2.09
C THR A 163 16.78 3.95 -3.56
N ILE A 164 16.27 4.85 -4.39
CA ILE A 164 16.65 4.95 -5.80
C ILE A 164 17.56 6.18 -5.96
N THR A 165 18.75 5.98 -6.51
CA THR A 165 19.71 7.06 -6.78
C THR A 165 19.39 7.84 -8.05
N ASP A 166 20.23 8.84 -8.35
CA ASP A 166 20.19 9.58 -9.63
C ASP A 166 20.40 8.71 -10.85
N ASP A 167 21.27 7.72 -10.75
CA ASP A 167 21.59 6.80 -11.83
C ASP A 167 20.64 5.59 -11.93
N LEU A 168 19.41 5.69 -11.39
CA LEU A 168 18.43 4.61 -11.36
C LEU A 168 18.94 3.31 -10.70
N THR A 169 19.89 3.42 -9.76
CA THR A 169 20.36 2.29 -8.96
C THR A 169 19.48 2.14 -7.72
N LEU A 170 18.95 0.95 -7.51
CA LEU A 170 18.19 0.55 -6.34
C LEU A 170 19.15 0.08 -5.24
N LEU A 171 19.22 0.85 -4.16
CA LEU A 171 19.94 0.50 -2.94
C LEU A 171 18.97 -0.21 -2.00
N MET A 172 19.24 -1.47 -1.70
CA MET A 172 18.57 -2.23 -0.65
C MET A 172 19.49 -2.31 0.56
N ARG A 173 19.00 -1.85 1.72
CA ARG A 173 19.70 -1.90 3.00
C ARG A 173 18.83 -2.54 4.05
N SER A 174 19.45 -3.27 4.96
CA SER A 174 18.80 -4.03 6.00
C SER A 174 19.39 -3.63 7.36
N TYR A 175 18.51 -3.13 8.23
CA TYR A 175 18.88 -2.59 9.53
C TYR A 175 18.14 -3.32 10.65
N SER A 176 18.86 -3.56 11.74
CA SER A 176 18.29 -3.94 13.04
C SER A 176 17.87 -2.69 13.81
N ILE A 177 16.70 -2.72 14.43
CA ILE A 177 16.15 -1.64 15.26
C ILE A 177 16.61 -1.82 16.71
N GLN A 178 17.22 -0.77 17.26
CA GLN A 178 17.53 -0.67 18.69
C GLN A 178 16.64 0.40 19.34
N LEU A 179 15.90 -0.01 20.36
CA LEU A 179 15.00 0.86 21.11
C LEU A 179 15.72 1.36 22.37
N LYS A 180 16.11 2.64 22.37
CA LYS A 180 16.77 3.30 23.50
C LYS A 180 15.79 4.13 24.32
N LYS A 181 16.10 4.30 25.61
CA LYS A 181 15.32 5.16 26.53
C LYS A 181 15.39 6.62 26.06
N SER A 182 14.23 7.26 25.90
CA SER A 182 14.09 8.65 25.41
C SER A 182 13.56 9.63 26.47
N GLY A 183 13.01 9.13 27.59
CA GLY A 183 12.30 9.94 28.59
C GLY A 183 10.84 10.27 28.22
N GLN A 184 10.39 9.88 27.03
CA GLN A 184 9.00 10.02 26.56
C GLN A 184 8.33 8.64 26.43
N LYS A 185 7.01 8.62 26.14
CA LYS A 185 6.26 7.38 25.86
C LYS A 185 6.79 6.64 24.63
N THR A 186 7.35 7.36 23.66
CA THR A 186 7.94 6.80 22.43
C THR A 186 9.45 6.60 22.59
N PRO A 187 10.00 5.40 22.38
CA PRO A 187 11.44 5.14 22.51
C PRO A 187 12.24 5.85 21.41
N ARG A 188 13.51 6.13 21.69
CA ARG A 188 14.45 6.64 20.68
C ARG A 188 14.92 5.47 19.83
N ILE A 189 14.71 5.55 18.52
CA ILE A 189 15.09 4.50 17.57
C ILE A 189 16.51 4.77 17.08
N GLU A 190 17.38 3.77 17.20
CA GLU A 190 18.66 3.71 16.49
C GLU A 190 18.70 2.50 15.56
N LEU A 191 19.40 2.63 14.45
CA LEU A 191 19.49 1.61 13.42
C LEU A 191 20.93 1.13 13.30
N THR A 192 21.12 -0.18 13.32
CA THR A 192 22.43 -0.81 13.08
C THR A 192 22.35 -1.63 11.80
N GLU A 193 23.27 -1.41 10.85
CA GLU A 193 23.29 -2.17 9.60
C GLU A 193 23.64 -3.65 9.89
N MET A 194 22.79 -4.56 9.41
CA MET A 194 22.94 -5.99 9.66
C MET A 194 23.14 -6.82 8.39
N GLY A 195 22.83 -6.25 7.23
CA GLY A 195 22.86 -6.92 5.93
C GLY A 195 21.58 -7.72 5.61
N PRO A 196 21.43 -8.22 4.37
CA PRO A 196 22.31 -7.99 3.23
C PRO A 196 22.21 -6.54 2.74
N SER A 197 23.33 -6.04 2.22
CA SER A 197 23.45 -4.71 1.62
C SER A 197 23.71 -4.90 0.14
N CYS A 198 22.75 -4.51 -0.69
CA CYS A 198 22.76 -4.80 -2.13
C CYS A 198 22.52 -3.53 -2.93
N ASP A 199 23.34 -3.32 -3.97
CA ASP A 199 23.13 -2.28 -4.97
C ASP A 199 22.73 -2.95 -6.27
N PHE A 200 21.56 -2.59 -6.79
CA PHE A 200 20.98 -3.18 -7.98
C PHE A 200 20.81 -2.13 -9.07
N VAL A 201 21.25 -2.45 -10.28
CA VAL A 201 20.86 -1.72 -11.49
C VAL A 201 19.61 -2.36 -12.05
N ILE A 202 18.58 -1.55 -12.30
CA ILE A 202 17.35 -2.01 -12.93
C ILE A 202 17.66 -2.29 -14.41
N ARG A 203 17.37 -3.50 -14.88
CA ARG A 203 17.60 -3.95 -16.27
C ARG A 203 16.25 -4.09 -16.98
N ARG A 204 15.96 -5.26 -17.54
CA ARG A 204 14.69 -5.51 -18.25
C ARG A 204 13.51 -5.55 -17.28
N THR A 205 12.39 -5.03 -17.73
CA THR A 205 11.09 -5.10 -17.08
C THR A 205 10.11 -5.79 -18.03
N LYS A 206 9.23 -6.64 -17.51
CA LYS A 206 8.05 -7.16 -18.22
C LYS A 206 6.87 -6.88 -17.30
N ILE A 207 6.10 -5.87 -17.67
CA ILE A 207 4.98 -5.34 -16.88
C ILE A 207 3.68 -5.79 -17.55
N ALA A 208 2.70 -6.21 -16.75
CA ALA A 208 1.36 -6.55 -17.21
C ALA A 208 0.66 -5.37 -17.87
N SER A 209 -0.23 -5.70 -18.82
CA SER A 209 -1.18 -4.74 -19.39
C SER A 209 -2.01 -4.07 -18.29
N GLU A 210 -2.51 -2.87 -18.58
CA GLU A 210 -3.27 -2.10 -17.60
C GLU A 210 -4.56 -2.84 -17.19
N ASP A 211 -5.20 -3.54 -18.11
CA ASP A 211 -6.42 -4.31 -17.86
C ASP A 211 -6.18 -5.52 -16.96
N LEU A 212 -5.12 -6.30 -17.23
CA LEU A 212 -4.72 -7.42 -16.38
C LEU A 212 -4.33 -6.93 -14.98
N TYR A 213 -3.67 -5.77 -14.89
CA TYR A 213 -3.32 -5.18 -13.60
C TYR A 213 -4.52 -4.64 -12.82
N LYS A 214 -5.51 -4.08 -13.52
CA LYS A 214 -6.78 -3.66 -12.90
C LYS A 214 -7.55 -4.88 -12.39
N LEU A 215 -7.57 -5.96 -13.17
CA LEU A 215 -8.19 -7.23 -12.80
C LEU A 215 -7.55 -7.81 -11.54
N SER A 216 -6.22 -7.90 -11.50
CA SER A 216 -5.50 -8.49 -10.37
C SER A 216 -5.61 -7.70 -9.07
N ARG A 217 -6.03 -6.43 -9.12
CA ARG A 217 -6.24 -5.56 -7.95
C ARG A 217 -7.70 -5.47 -7.50
N LYS A 218 -8.60 -6.19 -8.17
CA LYS A 218 -10.03 -6.11 -7.89
C LYS A 218 -10.33 -6.72 -6.53
N ARG A 219 -10.82 -5.91 -5.60
CA ARG A 219 -11.28 -6.38 -4.28
C ARG A 219 -12.67 -7.01 -4.39
N PRO A 220 -12.91 -8.18 -3.77
CA PRO A 220 -14.24 -8.76 -3.69
C PRO A 220 -15.25 -7.80 -3.06
N LYS A 221 -16.46 -7.71 -3.65
CA LYS A 221 -17.52 -6.80 -3.17
C LYS A 221 -17.93 -7.10 -1.72
N THR A 222 -17.89 -8.36 -1.30
CA THR A 222 -18.23 -8.81 0.05
C THR A 222 -17.32 -8.22 1.13
N LEU A 223 -16.03 -8.00 0.83
CA LEU A 223 -15.08 -7.38 1.75
C LEU A 223 -15.17 -5.85 1.76
N LYS A 224 -15.83 -5.24 0.77
CA LYS A 224 -15.98 -3.80 0.69
C LYS A 224 -17.20 -3.39 1.52
N PRO A 225 -17.04 -2.68 2.65
CA PRO A 225 -18.19 -2.22 3.43
C PRO A 225 -19.01 -1.24 2.58
N VAL A 226 -20.23 -1.64 2.23
CA VAL A 226 -21.16 -0.78 1.49
C VAL A 226 -21.79 0.17 2.50
N LYS A 227 -21.29 1.41 2.54
CA LYS A 227 -21.93 2.47 3.32
C LYS A 227 -23.31 2.76 2.71
N LYS A 228 -24.37 2.45 3.45
CA LYS A 228 -25.74 2.85 3.09
C LYS A 228 -25.96 4.28 3.59
N LYS A 229 -26.32 5.19 2.69
CA LYS A 229 -26.58 6.59 3.04
C LYS A 229 -27.66 6.67 4.12
N ASN A 230 -27.51 7.62 5.05
CA ASN A 230 -28.43 7.85 6.17
C ASN A 230 -28.59 6.68 7.15
N LEU A 231 -27.72 5.67 7.11
CA LEU A 231 -27.71 4.58 8.07
C LEU A 231 -26.35 4.57 8.80
N SER A 232 -26.36 4.75 10.10
CA SER A 232 -25.19 4.57 10.96
C SER A 232 -25.40 3.38 11.89
N THR A 233 -24.30 2.83 12.41
CA THR A 233 -24.32 1.76 13.40
C THR A 233 -23.49 2.22 14.59
N ASP A 234 -24.09 2.16 15.78
CA ASP A 234 -23.44 2.56 17.02
C ASP A 234 -22.46 1.48 17.52
N VAL A 235 -21.63 1.82 18.51
CA VAL A 235 -20.64 0.93 19.13
C VAL A 235 -21.30 -0.32 19.71
N PHE A 236 -22.55 -0.21 20.16
CA PHE A 236 -23.35 -1.34 20.66
C PHE A 236 -24.03 -2.16 19.54
N GLY A 237 -23.82 -1.83 18.27
CA GLY A 237 -24.42 -2.54 17.13
C GLY A 237 -25.83 -2.07 16.73
N ASN A 238 -26.38 -1.06 17.42
CA ASN A 238 -27.69 -0.48 17.09
C ASN A 238 -27.64 0.29 15.77
N LYS A 239 -28.65 0.11 14.91
CA LYS A 239 -28.73 0.81 13.61
C LYS A 239 -29.59 2.07 13.75
N HIS A 240 -29.01 3.22 13.41
CA HIS A 240 -29.72 4.50 13.39
C HIS A 240 -29.97 4.96 11.95
N GLY A 241 -31.20 5.36 11.66
CA GLY A 241 -31.60 5.97 10.39
C GLY A 241 -31.71 7.48 10.55
N GLN A 242 -30.96 8.26 9.78
CA GLN A 242 -31.05 9.73 9.81
C GLN A 242 -32.08 10.24 8.81
N VAL A 243 -33.18 10.80 9.33
CA VAL A 243 -34.19 11.48 8.51
C VAL A 243 -33.82 12.95 8.41
N HIS A 244 -33.61 13.43 7.18
CA HIS A 244 -33.35 14.84 6.93
C HIS A 244 -34.68 15.55 6.67
N VAL A 245 -35.22 16.21 7.67
CA VAL A 245 -36.43 17.03 7.52
C VAL A 245 -36.05 18.30 6.75
N GLY A 246 -36.76 18.57 5.66
CA GLY A 246 -36.55 19.79 4.87
C GLY A 246 -36.92 21.06 5.65
N LYS A 247 -36.39 22.21 5.22
CA LYS A 247 -36.74 23.51 5.82
C LYS A 247 -38.24 23.79 5.62
N GLN A 248 -38.98 23.90 6.73
CA GLN A 248 -40.41 24.19 6.69
C GLN A 248 -40.66 25.69 6.46
N ASN A 249 -41.20 26.04 5.29
CA ASN A 249 -41.53 27.43 4.95
C ASN A 249 -42.93 27.81 5.44
N ILE A 250 -43.06 28.08 6.74
CA ILE A 250 -44.33 28.38 7.42
C ILE A 250 -44.97 29.68 6.90
N ASN A 251 -44.17 30.63 6.43
CA ASN A 251 -44.64 31.93 5.91
C ASN A 251 -45.47 31.81 4.62
N LYS A 252 -45.41 30.68 3.91
CA LYS A 252 -46.25 30.41 2.74
C LYS A 252 -47.65 29.91 3.12
N ILE A 253 -47.86 29.52 4.38
CA ILE A 253 -49.13 28.97 4.84
C ILE A 253 -50.12 30.13 5.02
N GLN A 254 -51.06 30.25 4.10
CA GLN A 254 -52.18 31.16 4.26
C GLN A 254 -53.16 30.58 5.28
N THR A 255 -53.30 31.23 6.43
CA THR A 255 -54.29 30.84 7.44
C THR A 255 -55.70 31.18 6.99
N ARG A 256 -56.69 30.45 7.54
CA ARG A 256 -58.10 30.71 7.28
C ARG A 256 -58.47 32.12 7.76
N LYS A 257 -58.89 32.98 6.83
CA LYS A 257 -59.31 34.37 7.12
C LYS A 257 -60.74 34.41 7.68
N VAL A 258 -60.90 34.04 8.95
CA VAL A 258 -62.19 34.12 9.65
C VAL A 258 -62.61 35.58 9.89
N LYS A 259 -63.92 35.82 10.01
CA LYS A 259 -64.48 37.18 10.15
C LYS A 259 -63.93 37.92 11.38
N ALA A 260 -63.69 37.20 12.48
CA ALA A 260 -63.15 37.74 13.73
C ALA A 260 -61.72 38.31 13.61
N LEU A 261 -60.92 37.84 12.65
CA LEU A 261 -59.54 38.30 12.41
C LEU A 261 -59.46 39.42 11.36
N LYS A 262 -60.60 39.84 10.79
CA LYS A 262 -60.63 40.96 9.84
C LYS A 262 -60.64 42.26 10.64
N LYS A 263 -59.67 43.13 10.36
CA LYS A 263 -59.58 44.47 10.95
C LYS A 263 -60.88 45.24 10.79
N THR A 264 -61.30 45.91 11.86
CA THR A 264 -62.47 46.78 11.85
C THR A 264 -62.20 48.01 10.95
N PRO A 265 -63.26 48.70 10.49
CA PRO A 265 -63.10 49.91 9.66
C PRO A 265 -62.25 50.99 10.32
N GLU A 266 -62.33 51.12 11.65
CA GLU A 266 -61.61 52.11 12.45
C GLU A 266 -60.11 51.80 12.51
N GLU A 267 -59.74 50.54 12.76
CA GLU A 267 -58.34 50.08 12.76
C GLU A 267 -57.68 50.25 11.38
N LYS A 268 -58.44 50.10 10.29
CA LYS A 268 -57.95 50.37 8.94
C LYS A 268 -57.68 51.86 8.70
N LYS A 269 -58.54 52.75 9.20
CA LYS A 269 -58.33 54.21 9.13
C LYS A 269 -57.11 54.62 9.95
N ALA A 270 -56.97 54.11 11.17
CA ALA A 270 -55.81 54.39 12.03
C ALA A 270 -54.50 53.93 11.38
N LYS A 271 -54.45 52.73 10.78
CA LYS A 271 -53.25 52.24 10.10
C LYS A 271 -52.87 53.06 8.87
N LYS A 272 -53.85 53.52 8.08
CA LYS A 272 -53.59 54.42 6.94
C LYS A 272 -53.00 55.76 7.40
N LYS A 273 -53.52 56.32 8.50
CA LYS A 273 -53.02 57.58 9.08
C LYS A 273 -51.58 57.42 9.60
N ALA A 274 -51.27 56.30 10.25
CA ALA A 274 -49.92 55.99 10.72
C ALA A 274 -48.92 55.73 9.57
N GLN A 275 -49.34 55.09 8.48
CA GLN A 275 -48.48 54.90 7.29
C GLN A 275 -48.20 56.20 6.54
N ALA A 276 -49.17 57.11 6.47
CA ALA A 276 -48.98 58.44 5.89
C ALA A 276 -48.01 59.29 6.73
N ALA A 277 -48.07 59.19 8.06
CA ALA A 277 -47.13 59.88 8.95
C ALA A 277 -45.68 59.34 8.82
N ALA A 278 -45.50 58.02 8.66
CA ALA A 278 -44.18 57.41 8.50
C ALA A 278 -43.54 57.69 7.12
N ALA A 279 -44.34 57.91 6.07
CA ALA A 279 -43.83 58.28 4.75
C ALA A 279 -43.36 59.73 4.68
N ASN A 280 -43.90 60.62 5.52
CA ASN A 280 -43.56 62.04 5.55
C ASN A 280 -42.39 62.39 6.49
N GLY A 281 -41.82 61.40 7.20
CA GLY A 281 -40.72 61.61 8.17
C GLY A 281 -39.32 61.24 7.66
N ASN A 282 -39.17 60.89 6.38
CA ASN A 282 -37.93 60.36 5.79
C ASN A 282 -37.28 61.31 4.76
N ASP A 283 -37.70 62.58 4.71
CA ASP A 283 -37.26 63.59 3.71
C ASP A 283 -36.56 64.80 4.36
N SER A 284 -36.06 64.63 5.59
CA SER A 284 -35.29 65.65 6.31
C SER A 284 -34.23 64.98 7.16
N ASP A 285 -33.09 64.64 6.55
CA ASP A 285 -31.75 64.57 7.16
C ASP A 285 -30.78 64.10 6.05
N GLU A 286 -30.21 65.07 5.34
CA GLU A 286 -28.97 64.95 4.55
C GLU A 286 -27.78 65.29 5.48
#